data_AF-A0A3D1VMK9-F1
#
_entry.id   AF-A0A3D1VMK9-F1
#
_cell.length_a   1.000
_cell.length_b   1.000
_cell.length_c   1.000
_cell.angle_alpha   90.00
_cell.angle_beta   90.00
_cell.angle_gamma   90.00
#
_symmetry.space_group_name_H-M   'P 1'
#
loop_
_entity.id
_entity.type
_entity.pdbx_description
1 polymer ?
#
loop_
_entity_poly.entity_id
_entity_poly.type
_entity_poly.pdbx_seq_one_letter_code
_entity_poly.pdbx_strand_id
1 'polypeptide(L)'
;MEALRRFLALLQNELIKTSKRKIIIIMSILLAVTILLTGWLAKLAQSDSGYYWYLTEEDIEQRINNAKSNCEHMEKQLKEEAKQKQDSIEPSEKHKGDDTQKEVLKTIAAPVSKMPAEDSADKVMPDMEKSTFNVLMEWQYNLNELYMYQTMKEKGLLSMEGYLYEAINQQAYLQSIKTVAKSEYVLEEYTQYCEYELKNAEQELTLLDTAVQSEKYADYVAWKIFDVKTMAGISEEDIKRGVEELELRLKIDPEGNYYRDYSLTEMLNTITTKKNALEEGVVKDSASIRYGQKLTKGEREKLSNEIAVLNHAIENGTFDPTIGEIASDFMMSLGCMLIALTVIILASSSVSQEMATGSIKSLIIAPCKRWKIFIAKLSSLVMLGLGGIVIVWLSALLGRLIFFGLSDAVPYVYAVSGKAHTIPYVLYTLFYLLVEYVTIMGYVVFAFMLSTVTRSTAVSTGISIGVYGGGRLVTAIMNNMVKWEMLKFIPFNHLNLSDKLFSYRNLILTNNDMNILNMVFNNGPVTGTLFSVLYLATLLFTMGWIAFDSFTRRDI
;
A
#
# COMPACT_ATOMS: atom_id res chain seq x y z
N MET A 1 -50.68 -10.17 -19.84
CA MET A 1 -50.43 -8.73 -19.58
C MET A 1 -51.10 -8.19 -18.32
N GLU A 2 -52.36 -8.51 -18.03
CA GLU A 2 -53.07 -7.96 -16.87
C GLU A 2 -52.52 -8.39 -15.50
N ALA A 3 -52.09 -9.66 -15.36
CA ALA A 3 -51.44 -10.15 -14.14
C ALA A 3 -50.11 -9.43 -13.83
N LEU A 4 -49.34 -9.06 -14.87
CA LEU A 4 -48.10 -8.30 -14.76
C LEU A 4 -48.39 -6.86 -14.32
N ARG A 5 -49.40 -6.21 -14.91
CA ARG A 5 -49.82 -4.86 -14.48
C ARG A 5 -50.26 -4.82 -13.03
N ARG A 6 -51.04 -5.80 -12.56
CA ARG A 6 -51.46 -5.89 -11.15
C ARG A 6 -50.26 -6.11 -10.21
N PHE A 7 -49.27 -6.90 -10.62
CA PHE A 7 -48.05 -7.08 -9.85
C PHE A 7 -47.19 -5.81 -9.79
N LEU A 8 -47.00 -5.12 -10.91
CA LEU A 8 -46.28 -3.85 -10.96
C LEU A 8 -46.96 -2.77 -10.10
N ALA A 9 -48.30 -2.71 -10.09
CA ALA A 9 -49.03 -1.81 -9.21
C ALA A 9 -48.81 -2.12 -7.71
N LEU A 10 -48.77 -3.40 -7.34
CA LEU A 10 -48.44 -3.81 -5.96
C LEU A 10 -47.00 -3.42 -5.59
N LEU A 11 -46.05 -3.66 -6.49
CA LEU A 11 -44.65 -3.29 -6.31
C LEU A 11 -44.49 -1.76 -6.19
N GLN A 12 -45.18 -0.99 -7.02
CA GLN A 12 -45.20 0.47 -6.93
C GLN A 12 -45.78 0.96 -5.60
N ASN A 13 -46.87 0.35 -5.13
CA ASN A 13 -47.47 0.71 -3.84
C ASN A 13 -46.54 0.40 -2.66
N GLU A 14 -45.89 -0.77 -2.66
CA GLU A 14 -44.88 -1.11 -1.64
C GLU A 14 -43.66 -0.19 -1.73
N LEU A 15 -43.19 0.16 -2.94
CA LEU A 15 -42.14 1.15 -3.13
C LEU A 15 -42.53 2.50 -2.53
N ILE A 16 -43.70 3.05 -2.85
CA ILE A 16 -44.16 4.34 -2.28
C ILE A 16 -44.27 4.28 -0.75
N LYS A 17 -44.74 3.15 -0.23
CA LYS A 17 -44.89 2.92 1.22
C LYS A 17 -43.54 2.88 1.93
N THR A 18 -42.55 2.24 1.33
CA THR A 18 -41.19 2.09 1.85
C THR A 18 -40.34 3.33 1.59
N SER A 19 -40.52 4.03 0.46
CA SER A 19 -39.81 5.25 0.06
C SER A 19 -40.49 6.53 0.57
N LYS A 20 -40.87 6.59 1.85
CA LYS A 20 -41.47 7.83 2.40
C LYS A 20 -40.53 9.01 2.19
N ARG A 21 -41.08 10.23 2.00
CA ARG A 21 -40.29 11.47 1.82
C ARG A 21 -39.10 11.59 2.78
N LYS A 22 -39.28 11.19 4.04
CA LYS A 22 -38.21 11.22 5.06
C LYS A 22 -37.02 10.33 4.71
N ILE A 23 -37.23 9.15 4.14
CA ILE A 23 -36.16 8.21 3.78
C ILE A 23 -35.39 8.72 2.56
N ILE A 24 -36.09 9.27 1.56
CA ILE A 24 -35.46 9.90 0.40
C ILE A 24 -34.60 11.09 0.84
N ILE A 25 -35.10 11.90 1.79
CA ILE A 25 -34.34 13.02 2.37
C ILE A 25 -33.11 12.50 3.14
N ILE A 26 -33.27 11.47 3.99
CA ILE A 26 -32.15 10.88 4.74
C ILE A 26 -31.07 10.34 3.78
N MET A 27 -31.47 9.58 2.77
CA MET A 27 -30.54 9.08 1.74
C MET A 27 -29.83 10.24 1.04
N SER A 28 -30.58 11.28 0.62
CA SER A 28 -30.01 12.45 -0.05
C SER A 28 -29.04 13.24 0.83
N ILE A 29 -29.34 13.39 2.13
CA ILE A 29 -28.46 14.06 3.09
C ILE A 29 -27.19 13.22 3.31
N LEU A 30 -27.32 11.92 3.53
CA LEU A 30 -26.18 11.02 3.68
C LEU A 30 -25.26 11.06 2.45
N LEU A 31 -25.85 11.12 1.25
CA LEU A 31 -25.14 11.27 -0.01
C LEU A 31 -24.45 12.63 -0.15
N ALA A 32 -25.13 13.72 0.20
CA ALA A 32 -24.50 15.04 0.23
C ALA A 32 -23.32 15.10 1.21
N VAL A 33 -23.46 14.46 2.38
CA VAL A 33 -22.38 14.34 3.36
C VAL A 33 -21.19 13.56 2.78
N THR A 34 -21.42 12.48 2.04
CA THR A 34 -20.30 11.77 1.38
C THR A 34 -19.55 12.67 0.39
N ILE A 35 -20.26 13.47 -0.42
CA ILE A 35 -19.64 14.43 -1.38
C ILE A 35 -18.83 15.51 -0.65
N LEU A 36 -19.37 16.06 0.44
CA LEU A 36 -18.66 17.05 1.25
C LEU A 36 -17.42 16.45 1.93
N LEU A 37 -17.49 15.19 2.36
CA LEU A 37 -16.36 14.45 2.91
C LEU A 37 -15.22 14.32 1.90
N THR A 38 -15.50 14.10 0.60
CA THR A 38 -14.43 14.13 -0.42
C THR A 38 -13.75 15.47 -0.53
N GLY A 39 -14.51 16.57 -0.57
CA GLY A 39 -13.92 17.90 -0.63
C GLY A 39 -13.08 18.21 0.60
N TRP A 40 -13.52 17.75 1.76
CA TRP A 40 -12.77 17.88 3.00
C TRP A 40 -11.48 17.04 2.99
N LEU A 41 -11.54 15.77 2.57
CA LEU A 41 -10.36 14.91 2.39
C LEU A 41 -9.39 15.48 1.36
N ALA A 42 -9.89 16.00 0.24
CA ALA A 42 -9.07 16.68 -0.77
C ALA A 42 -8.29 17.86 -0.17
N LYS A 43 -8.96 18.66 0.66
CA LYS A 43 -8.34 19.80 1.35
C LYS A 43 -7.30 19.37 2.38
N LEU A 44 -7.56 18.29 3.12
CA LEU A 44 -6.58 17.72 4.05
C LEU A 44 -5.36 17.15 3.32
N ALA A 45 -5.59 16.43 2.22
CA ALA A 45 -4.50 15.83 1.45
C ALA A 45 -3.62 16.89 0.77
N GLN A 46 -4.19 18.01 0.34
CA GLN A 46 -3.40 19.17 -0.10
C GLN A 46 -2.62 19.84 1.04
N SER A 47 -3.07 19.69 2.30
CA SER A 47 -2.47 20.35 3.46
C SER A 47 -1.15 19.72 3.93
N ASP A 48 -0.78 18.52 3.48
CA ASP A 48 0.41 17.78 3.96
C ASP A 48 1.49 17.51 2.90
N SER A 49 1.37 18.07 1.69
CA SER A 49 2.36 17.87 0.61
C SER A 49 3.59 18.80 0.70
N GLY A 50 4.05 19.16 1.89
CA GLY A 50 5.00 20.27 2.02
C GLY A 50 5.90 20.29 3.25
N TYR A 51 6.46 19.15 3.67
CA TYR A 51 7.74 19.15 4.38
C TYR A 51 8.85 18.68 3.44
N TYR A 52 8.92 19.30 2.27
CA TYR A 52 10.09 19.18 1.41
C TYR A 52 11.12 20.21 1.87
N TRP A 53 12.32 19.76 2.24
CA TRP A 53 13.45 20.63 2.56
C TRP A 53 14.01 21.23 1.27
N TYR A 54 13.23 22.05 0.58
CA TYR A 54 13.75 22.88 -0.49
C TYR A 54 14.66 23.92 0.14
N LEU A 55 15.93 23.88 -0.25
CA LEU A 55 16.90 24.90 0.11
C LEU A 55 16.70 26.10 -0.81
N THR A 56 16.80 27.30 -0.27
CA THR A 56 16.99 28.49 -1.09
C THR A 56 18.45 28.56 -1.56
N GLU A 57 18.72 29.31 -2.64
CA GLU A 57 20.10 29.59 -3.05
C GLU A 57 20.91 30.24 -1.92
N GLU A 58 20.25 31.07 -1.10
CA GLU A 58 20.84 31.71 0.07
C GLU A 58 21.22 30.69 1.16
N ASP A 59 20.37 29.69 1.41
CA ASP A 59 20.67 28.59 2.35
C ASP A 59 21.90 27.79 1.89
N ILE A 60 22.01 27.48 0.59
CA ILE A 60 23.16 26.76 0.02
C ILE A 60 24.43 27.61 0.17
N GLU A 61 24.37 28.91 -0.14
CA GLU A 61 25.52 29.81 -0.03
C GLU A 61 25.98 29.98 1.43
N GLN A 62 25.04 30.08 2.38
CA GLN A 62 25.35 30.11 3.80
C GLN A 62 26.04 28.81 4.26
N ARG A 63 25.53 27.65 3.83
CA ARG A 63 26.12 26.35 4.16
C ARG A 63 27.53 26.18 3.58
N ILE A 64 27.77 26.63 2.35
CA ILE A 64 29.12 26.66 1.75
C ILE A 64 30.06 27.51 2.60
N ASN A 65 29.64 28.72 3.00
CA ASN A 65 30.47 29.62 3.78
C ASN A 65 30.80 29.05 5.17
N ASN A 66 29.81 28.46 5.85
CA ASN A 66 30.01 27.80 7.13
C ASN A 66 30.96 26.60 7.03
N ALA A 67 30.71 25.68 6.08
CA ALA A 67 31.54 24.50 5.86
C ALA A 67 32.98 24.90 5.52
N LYS A 68 33.17 25.94 4.70
CA LYS A 68 34.48 26.48 4.36
C LYS A 68 35.20 27.05 5.60
N SER A 69 34.52 27.88 6.39
CA SER A 69 35.08 28.44 7.62
C SER A 69 35.48 27.35 8.62
N ASN A 70 34.66 26.31 8.76
CA ASN A 70 34.98 25.17 9.61
C ASN A 70 36.20 24.42 9.08
N CYS A 71 36.27 24.12 7.77
CA CYS A 71 37.43 23.48 7.17
C CYS A 71 38.73 24.25 7.46
N GLU A 72 38.72 25.58 7.28
CA GLU A 72 39.89 26.44 7.56
C GLU A 72 40.28 26.42 9.05
N HIS A 73 39.30 26.41 9.94
CA HIS A 73 39.54 26.32 11.39
C HIS A 73 40.20 25.00 11.77
N MET A 74 39.69 23.90 11.23
CA MET A 74 40.17 22.55 11.53
C MET A 74 41.55 22.29 10.93
N GLU A 75 41.79 22.74 9.70
CA GLU A 75 43.13 22.68 9.09
C GLU A 75 44.16 23.48 9.92
N LYS A 76 43.75 24.61 10.50
CA LYS A 76 44.60 25.38 11.41
C LYS A 76 44.90 24.61 12.71
N GLN A 77 43.91 23.96 13.31
CA GLN A 77 44.10 23.10 14.49
C GLN A 77 45.07 21.95 14.19
N LEU A 78 44.89 21.25 13.05
CA LEU A 78 45.80 20.18 12.62
C LEU A 78 47.23 20.69 12.41
N LYS A 79 47.41 21.90 11.85
CA LYS A 79 48.72 22.55 11.72
C LYS A 79 49.37 22.86 13.07
N GLU A 80 48.58 23.26 14.06
CA GLU A 80 49.08 23.55 15.41
C GLU A 80 49.48 22.26 16.14
N GLU A 81 48.67 21.21 16.05
CA GLU A 81 48.98 19.89 16.62
C GLU A 81 50.20 19.22 15.95
N ALA A 82 50.32 19.32 14.63
CA ALA A 82 51.49 18.82 13.90
C ALA A 82 52.79 19.53 14.32
N LYS A 83 52.75 20.85 14.56
CA LYS A 83 53.90 21.61 15.09
C LYS A 83 54.28 21.19 16.50
N GLN A 84 53.30 20.96 17.38
CA GLN A 84 53.56 20.49 18.75
C GLN A 84 54.22 19.11 18.78
N LYS A 85 53.83 18.20 17.86
CA LYS A 85 54.47 16.89 17.69
C LYS A 85 55.89 16.98 17.09
N GLN A 86 56.16 17.99 16.27
CA GLN A 86 57.49 18.23 15.68
C GLN A 86 58.49 18.86 16.66
N ASP A 87 58.01 19.69 17.59
CA ASP A 87 58.83 20.31 18.66
C ASP A 87 59.12 19.37 19.86
N SER A 88 58.50 18.18 19.90
CA SER A 88 58.64 17.18 20.99
C SER A 88 59.52 15.97 20.65
N ILE A 89 60.28 16.01 19.55
CA ILE A 89 61.19 14.90 19.17
C ILE A 89 62.52 14.98 19.94
N GLU A 90 62.59 14.31 21.09
CA GLU A 90 63.84 13.71 21.62
C GLU A 90 63.78 12.17 21.48
N PRO A 91 64.90 11.46 21.23
CA PRO A 91 64.87 10.10 20.70
C PRO A 91 64.81 9.02 21.78
N SER A 92 63.69 8.32 21.90
CA SER A 92 63.55 6.93 22.40
C SER A 92 62.07 6.51 22.24
N GLU A 93 61.65 5.29 21.95
CA GLU A 93 62.25 3.97 22.01
C GLU A 93 61.38 3.05 21.12
N LYS A 94 61.99 2.07 20.43
CA LYS A 94 61.26 0.96 19.79
C LYS A 94 60.45 0.21 20.85
N HIS A 95 59.14 0.09 20.71
CA HIS A 95 58.38 -0.97 21.37
C HIS A 95 57.68 -1.88 20.38
N LYS A 96 57.84 -3.17 20.66
CA LYS A 96 57.47 -4.36 19.89
C LYS A 96 55.95 -4.46 19.73
N GLY A 97 55.55 -5.00 18.58
CA GLY A 97 54.17 -5.43 18.34
C GLY A 97 53.72 -6.48 19.35
N ASP A 98 52.43 -6.45 19.67
CA ASP A 98 51.75 -7.52 20.38
C ASP A 98 50.31 -7.65 19.88
N ASP A 99 49.76 -8.84 20.09
CA ASP A 99 48.60 -9.46 19.43
C ASP A 99 47.24 -8.72 19.51
N THR A 100 47.17 -7.51 20.08
CA THR A 100 45.98 -6.65 20.15
C THR A 100 45.56 -6.04 18.81
N GLN A 101 46.50 -5.78 17.89
CA GLN A 101 46.15 -5.25 16.55
C GLN A 101 45.29 -6.23 15.73
N LYS A 102 45.46 -7.54 15.90
CA LYS A 102 44.66 -8.57 15.20
C LYS A 102 43.24 -8.73 15.74
N GLU A 103 42.99 -8.33 16.99
CA GLU A 103 41.67 -8.42 17.62
C GLU A 103 40.82 -7.16 17.33
N VAL A 104 41.49 -6.00 17.24
CA VAL A 104 40.91 -4.75 16.71
C VAL A 104 40.50 -4.92 15.23
N LEU A 105 41.34 -5.57 14.42
CA LEU A 105 41.06 -5.92 13.02
C LEU A 105 39.78 -6.76 12.82
N LYS A 106 39.43 -7.65 13.76
CA LYS A 106 38.17 -8.41 13.70
C LYS A 106 36.95 -7.59 14.09
N THR A 107 37.14 -6.54 14.87
CA THR A 107 36.06 -5.71 15.42
C THR A 107 35.72 -4.55 14.47
N ILE A 108 36.71 -4.02 13.75
CA ILE A 108 36.53 -3.03 12.67
C ILE A 108 36.00 -3.70 11.38
N ALA A 109 36.35 -4.96 11.12
CA ALA A 109 35.82 -5.74 9.98
C ALA A 109 34.36 -6.19 10.16
N ALA A 110 33.72 -5.91 11.29
CA ALA A 110 32.28 -6.10 11.43
C ALA A 110 31.56 -4.95 10.71
N PRO A 111 30.49 -5.20 9.92
CA PRO A 111 29.78 -4.14 9.23
C PRO A 111 29.25 -3.15 10.28
N VAL A 112 29.72 -1.90 10.23
CA VAL A 112 29.17 -0.80 11.06
C VAL A 112 27.65 -0.65 10.85
N SER A 113 27.10 -1.23 9.77
CA SER A 113 25.67 -1.38 9.50
C SER A 113 24.90 -2.35 10.42
N LYS A 114 25.54 -3.01 11.41
CA LYS A 114 24.85 -3.94 12.33
C LYS A 114 24.99 -3.66 13.83
N MET A 115 25.58 -2.54 14.26
CA MET A 115 25.56 -2.18 15.68
C MET A 115 24.21 -1.50 16.05
N PRO A 116 23.49 -1.98 17.09
CA PRO A 116 22.35 -1.24 17.62
C PRO A 116 22.82 0.12 18.13
N ALA A 117 22.01 1.16 17.92
CA ALA A 117 22.33 2.58 18.17
C ALA A 117 22.71 2.93 19.63
N GLU A 118 22.66 1.97 20.55
CA GLU A 118 23.04 2.16 21.97
C GLU A 118 24.42 1.59 22.33
N ASP A 119 25.09 0.82 21.45
CA ASP A 119 26.40 0.21 21.74
C ASP A 119 27.52 0.69 20.79
N SER A 120 27.29 1.77 20.04
CA SER A 120 28.28 2.33 19.11
C SER A 120 29.36 3.16 19.80
N ALA A 121 30.61 2.87 19.44
CA ALA A 121 31.86 3.61 19.72
C ALA A 121 32.56 3.38 21.08
N ASP A 122 31.85 3.24 22.20
CA ASP A 122 32.52 3.33 23.52
C ASP A 122 33.21 2.05 24.02
N LYS A 123 32.90 0.86 23.49
CA LYS A 123 33.39 -0.42 24.05
C LYS A 123 34.61 -1.05 23.36
N VAL A 124 35.14 -0.48 22.28
CA VAL A 124 36.21 -1.10 21.48
C VAL A 124 37.51 -0.29 21.46
N MET A 125 37.51 0.98 21.87
CA MET A 125 38.69 1.81 21.73
C MET A 125 39.49 1.90 23.04
N PRO A 126 40.73 1.37 23.12
CA PRO A 126 41.62 1.71 24.22
C PRO A 126 41.92 3.21 24.18
N ASP A 127 42.18 3.82 25.34
CA ASP A 127 42.49 5.24 25.50
C ASP A 127 43.68 5.66 24.59
N MET A 128 43.39 6.13 23.39
CA MET A 128 44.33 6.64 22.39
C MET A 128 44.07 8.14 22.16
N GLU A 129 45.10 8.91 21.78
CA GLU A 129 45.08 10.38 21.62
C GLU A 129 43.79 10.92 20.95
N LYS A 130 42.80 11.30 21.77
CA LYS A 130 41.44 11.67 21.38
C LYS A 130 41.30 13.03 20.63
N SER A 131 42.38 13.75 20.28
CA SER A 131 42.26 15.06 19.61
C SER A 131 42.42 14.99 18.09
N THR A 132 43.58 14.58 17.57
CA THR A 132 43.88 14.70 16.13
C THR A 132 42.98 13.83 15.22
N PHE A 133 42.67 12.60 15.62
CA PHE A 133 41.79 11.72 14.82
C PHE A 133 40.37 12.28 14.71
N ASN A 134 39.82 12.81 15.82
CA ASN A 134 38.50 13.43 15.81
C ASN A 134 38.47 14.70 14.95
N VAL A 135 39.53 15.50 15.00
CA VAL A 135 39.70 16.68 14.14
C VAL A 135 39.82 16.28 12.67
N LEU A 136 40.47 15.15 12.33
CA LEU A 136 40.49 14.64 10.95
C LEU A 136 39.11 14.18 10.46
N MET A 137 38.34 13.48 11.30
CA MET A 137 36.99 13.01 10.98
C MET A 137 36.01 14.18 10.80
N GLU A 138 36.02 15.15 11.71
CA GLU A 138 35.22 16.36 11.58
C GLU A 138 35.66 17.20 10.37
N TRP A 139 36.96 17.21 10.01
CA TRP A 139 37.45 17.93 8.83
C TRP A 139 36.96 17.27 7.55
N GLN A 140 37.04 15.94 7.46
CA GLN A 140 36.45 15.17 6.36
C GLN A 140 34.95 15.43 6.21
N TYR A 141 34.22 15.50 7.33
CA TYR A 141 32.79 15.79 7.33
C TYR A 141 32.50 17.17 6.74
N ASN A 142 33.22 18.21 7.20
CA ASN A 142 33.02 19.57 6.68
C ASN A 142 33.48 19.70 5.22
N LEU A 143 34.52 18.96 4.80
CA LEU A 143 34.94 18.87 3.39
C LEU A 143 33.87 18.21 2.52
N ASN A 144 33.22 17.16 3.02
CA ASN A 144 32.10 16.52 2.32
C ASN A 144 30.96 17.53 2.12
N GLU A 145 30.50 18.19 3.19
CA GLU A 145 29.46 19.21 3.08
C GLU A 145 29.86 20.32 2.09
N LEU A 146 31.10 20.81 2.15
CA LEU A 146 31.60 21.83 1.25
C LEU A 146 31.53 21.40 -0.22
N TYR A 147 32.09 20.22 -0.56
CA TYR A 147 32.09 19.71 -1.93
C TYR A 147 30.68 19.39 -2.44
N MET A 148 29.83 18.85 -1.58
CA MET A 148 28.43 18.56 -1.89
C MET A 148 27.67 19.85 -2.25
N TYR A 149 27.66 20.86 -1.37
CA TYR A 149 26.91 22.10 -1.63
C TYR A 149 27.50 22.91 -2.79
N GLN A 150 28.81 22.89 -3.02
CA GLN A 150 29.42 23.51 -4.19
C GLN A 150 28.92 22.88 -5.48
N THR A 151 28.88 21.56 -5.54
CA THR A 151 28.40 20.80 -6.71
C THR A 151 26.90 21.00 -6.90
N MET A 152 26.10 20.99 -5.82
CA MET A 152 24.68 21.31 -5.88
C MET A 152 24.43 22.72 -6.43
N LYS A 153 25.21 23.72 -6.00
CA LYS A 153 25.13 25.10 -6.51
C LYS A 153 25.49 25.18 -8.00
N GLU A 154 26.57 24.51 -8.43
CA GLU A 154 26.96 24.44 -9.84
C GLU A 154 25.86 23.84 -10.72
N LYS A 155 25.17 22.83 -10.19
CA LYS A 155 24.09 22.10 -10.88
C LYS A 155 22.71 22.75 -10.75
N GLY A 156 22.59 23.84 -9.99
CA GLY A 156 21.30 24.48 -9.71
C GLY A 156 20.33 23.57 -8.94
N LEU A 157 20.85 22.60 -8.17
CA LEU A 157 20.05 21.64 -7.42
C LEU A 157 19.68 22.20 -6.05
N LEU A 158 18.39 22.49 -5.85
CA LEU A 158 17.84 23.05 -4.60
C LEU A 158 17.17 21.99 -3.71
N SER A 159 17.16 20.74 -4.13
CA SER A 159 16.56 19.63 -3.41
C SER A 159 17.64 18.69 -2.88
N MET A 160 17.51 18.28 -1.61
CA MET A 160 18.28 17.19 -1.01
C MET A 160 17.64 15.82 -1.28
N GLU A 161 16.76 15.72 -2.28
CA GLU A 161 16.08 14.51 -2.69
C GLU A 161 16.37 14.21 -4.16
N GLY A 162 16.35 12.92 -4.51
CA GLY A 162 16.57 12.45 -5.88
C GLY A 162 17.93 11.80 -6.11
N TYR A 163 18.05 11.16 -7.26
CA TYR A 163 19.24 10.35 -7.60
C TYR A 163 20.48 11.20 -7.79
N LEU A 164 20.30 12.41 -8.30
CA LEU A 164 21.40 13.34 -8.54
C LEU A 164 21.99 13.81 -7.20
N TYR A 165 21.17 14.12 -6.20
CA TYR A 165 21.65 14.45 -4.86
C TYR A 165 22.45 13.29 -4.25
N GLU A 166 21.95 12.05 -4.34
CA GLU A 166 22.65 10.89 -3.78
C GLU A 166 24.01 10.65 -4.46
N ALA A 167 24.08 10.80 -5.79
CA ALA A 167 25.34 10.74 -6.51
C ALA A 167 26.30 11.85 -6.08
N ILE A 168 25.83 13.10 -5.97
CA ILE A 168 26.65 14.24 -5.52
C ILE A 168 27.16 14.01 -4.10
N ASN A 169 26.32 13.54 -3.18
CA ASN A 169 26.71 13.29 -1.80
C ASN A 169 27.76 12.16 -1.70
N GLN A 170 27.61 11.07 -2.44
CA GLN A 170 28.63 10.01 -2.47
C GLN A 170 29.94 10.50 -3.12
N GLN A 171 29.84 11.26 -4.21
CA GLN A 171 31.00 11.85 -4.89
C GLN A 171 31.77 12.76 -3.93
N ALA A 172 31.08 13.65 -3.23
CA ALA A 172 31.65 14.57 -2.25
C ALA A 172 32.30 13.83 -1.07
N TYR A 173 31.68 12.75 -0.60
CA TYR A 173 32.24 11.88 0.44
C TYR A 173 33.57 11.23 0.03
N LEU A 174 33.63 10.60 -1.15
CA LEU A 174 34.87 9.98 -1.65
C LEU A 174 35.96 11.02 -1.94
N GLN A 175 35.58 12.20 -2.44
CA GLN A 175 36.50 13.31 -2.65
C GLN A 175 37.06 13.83 -1.32
N SER A 176 36.23 13.96 -0.27
CA SER A 176 36.70 14.42 1.04
C SER A 176 37.69 13.45 1.67
N ILE A 177 37.43 12.14 1.60
CA ILE A 177 38.38 11.10 2.05
C ILE A 177 39.70 11.22 1.28
N LYS A 178 39.64 11.35 -0.05
CA LYS A 178 40.85 11.47 -0.89
C LYS A 178 41.66 12.74 -0.57
N THR A 179 40.99 13.85 -0.24
CA THR A 179 41.65 15.09 0.18
C THR A 179 42.34 14.90 1.52
N VAL A 180 41.66 14.34 2.52
CA VAL A 180 42.26 14.09 3.83
C VAL A 180 43.41 13.09 3.72
N ALA A 181 43.23 11.97 3.00
CA ALA A 181 44.25 10.93 2.80
C ALA A 181 45.55 11.42 2.13
N LYS A 182 45.50 12.52 1.37
CA LYS A 182 46.67 13.14 0.73
C LYS A 182 47.29 14.26 1.57
N SER A 183 46.65 14.64 2.68
CA SER A 183 47.14 15.71 3.53
C SER A 183 48.40 15.28 4.30
N GLU A 184 49.21 16.25 4.70
CA GLU A 184 50.41 16.01 5.52
C GLU A 184 50.06 15.65 6.98
N TYR A 185 48.78 15.69 7.36
CA TYR A 185 48.27 15.50 8.72
C TYR A 185 47.75 14.07 8.98
N VAL A 186 47.83 13.17 8.00
CA VAL A 186 47.24 11.83 8.07
C VAL A 186 47.95 10.95 9.09
N LEU A 187 47.17 10.32 9.96
CA LEU A 187 47.64 9.31 10.92
C LEU A 187 47.65 7.91 10.27
N GLU A 188 48.52 7.02 10.74
CA GLU A 188 48.62 5.63 10.23
C GLU A 188 47.27 4.87 10.37
N GLU A 189 46.56 5.10 11.48
CA GLU A 189 45.22 4.52 11.73
C GLU A 189 44.16 5.06 10.76
N TYR A 190 44.21 6.36 10.46
CA TYR A 190 43.32 6.99 9.47
C TYR A 190 43.71 6.57 8.04
N THR A 191 44.97 6.25 7.79
CA THR A 191 45.45 5.69 6.52
C THR A 191 44.80 4.34 6.25
N GLN A 192 44.74 3.47 7.26
CA GLN A 192 44.08 2.15 7.12
C GLN A 192 42.57 2.30 6.83
N TYR A 193 41.90 3.25 7.48
CA TYR A 193 40.51 3.61 7.17
C TYR A 193 40.35 4.10 5.73
N CYS A 194 41.22 5.02 5.29
CA CYS A 194 41.20 5.55 3.92
C CYS A 194 41.50 4.46 2.88
N GLU A 195 42.46 3.57 3.12
CA GLU A 195 42.80 2.47 2.21
C GLU A 195 41.62 1.49 2.03
N TYR A 196 40.85 1.26 3.09
CA TYR A 196 39.65 0.43 3.05
C TYR A 196 38.55 1.09 2.20
N GLU A 197 38.19 2.34 2.50
CA GLU A 197 37.15 3.09 1.77
C GLU A 197 37.57 3.39 0.33
N LEU A 198 38.86 3.63 0.06
CA LEU A 198 39.38 3.98 -1.26
C LEU A 198 39.70 2.77 -2.15
N LYS A 199 39.50 1.54 -1.67
CA LYS A 199 39.88 0.30 -2.38
C LYS A 199 39.34 0.23 -3.82
N ASN A 200 38.18 0.82 -4.08
CA ASN A 200 37.54 0.91 -5.40
C ASN A 200 37.18 2.35 -5.81
N ALA A 201 37.56 3.35 -5.02
CA ALA A 201 37.04 4.71 -5.15
C ALA A 201 37.41 5.42 -6.45
N GLU A 202 38.52 5.06 -7.11
CA GLU A 202 38.87 5.66 -8.41
C GLU A 202 37.88 5.28 -9.53
N GLN A 203 37.46 4.01 -9.56
CA GLN A 203 36.46 3.54 -10.51
C GLN A 203 35.08 4.08 -10.15
N GLU A 204 34.75 4.11 -8.86
CA GLU A 204 33.48 4.64 -8.37
C GLU A 204 33.34 6.14 -8.67
N LEU A 205 34.37 6.94 -8.38
CA LEU A 205 34.41 8.37 -8.69
C LEU A 205 34.24 8.63 -10.19
N THR A 206 34.84 7.82 -11.05
CA THR A 206 34.69 7.98 -12.50
C THR A 206 33.23 7.80 -12.95
N LEU A 207 32.52 6.83 -12.36
CA LEU A 207 31.09 6.59 -12.62
C LEU A 207 30.22 7.71 -12.05
N LEU A 208 30.51 8.16 -10.82
CA LEU A 208 29.81 9.27 -10.17
C LEU A 208 30.01 10.60 -10.93
N ASP A 209 31.23 10.90 -11.37
CA ASP A 209 31.54 12.08 -12.20
C ASP A 209 30.69 12.06 -13.48
N THR A 210 30.58 10.89 -14.12
CA THR A 210 29.75 10.71 -15.32
C THR A 210 28.26 10.92 -15.02
N ALA A 211 27.76 10.37 -13.91
CA ALA A 211 26.37 10.52 -13.49
C ALA A 211 26.01 11.99 -13.16
N VAL A 212 26.88 12.69 -12.43
CA VAL A 212 26.69 14.09 -12.06
C VAL A 212 26.80 15.02 -13.27
N GLN A 213 27.70 14.74 -14.22
CA GLN A 213 27.85 15.56 -15.43
C GLN A 213 26.70 15.37 -16.42
N SER A 214 26.30 14.12 -16.67
CA SER A 214 25.26 13.78 -17.63
C SER A 214 23.86 14.12 -17.15
N GLU A 215 23.65 14.13 -15.82
CA GLU A 215 22.34 14.27 -15.17
C GLU A 215 21.33 13.22 -15.65
N LYS A 216 21.82 12.07 -16.11
CA LYS A 216 20.98 10.96 -16.58
C LYS A 216 20.86 9.89 -15.51
N TYR A 217 19.63 9.45 -15.29
CA TYR A 217 19.35 8.36 -14.37
C TYR A 217 20.05 7.04 -14.74
N ALA A 218 20.24 6.78 -16.04
CA ALA A 218 20.99 5.60 -16.51
C ALA A 218 22.44 5.54 -15.98
N ASP A 219 23.13 6.68 -15.96
CA ASP A 219 24.51 6.77 -15.50
C ASP A 219 24.59 6.65 -13.97
N TYR A 220 23.59 7.17 -13.26
CA TYR A 220 23.39 6.91 -11.83
C TYR A 220 23.18 5.40 -11.55
N VAL A 221 22.31 4.73 -12.32
CA VAL A 221 22.04 3.30 -12.13
C VAL A 221 23.30 2.47 -12.39
N ALA A 222 24.12 2.87 -13.36
CA ALA A 222 25.40 2.22 -13.62
C ALA A 222 26.34 2.28 -12.40
N TRP A 223 26.42 3.42 -11.72
CA TRP A 223 27.15 3.53 -10.44
C TRP A 223 26.53 2.61 -9.37
N LYS A 224 25.22 2.60 -9.20
CA LYS A 224 24.58 1.70 -8.21
C LYS A 224 24.81 0.22 -8.47
N ILE A 225 24.81 -0.19 -9.74
CA ILE A 225 25.14 -1.57 -10.12
C ILE A 225 26.59 -1.89 -9.72
N PHE A 226 27.53 -0.95 -9.89
CA PHE A 226 28.90 -1.11 -9.44
C PHE A 226 29.00 -1.21 -7.91
N ASP A 227 28.33 -0.32 -7.18
CA ASP A 227 28.26 -0.32 -5.72
C ASP A 227 27.77 -1.68 -5.18
N VAL A 228 26.63 -2.16 -5.66
CA VAL A 228 26.07 -3.48 -5.28
C VAL A 228 27.04 -4.64 -5.58
N LYS A 229 27.76 -4.61 -6.71
CA LYS A 229 28.71 -5.66 -7.10
C LYS A 229 29.98 -5.65 -6.25
N THR A 230 30.35 -4.52 -5.68
CA THR A 230 31.60 -4.35 -4.92
C THR A 230 31.39 -4.39 -3.41
N MET A 231 30.15 -4.39 -2.95
CA MET A 231 29.78 -4.42 -1.54
C MET A 231 30.22 -5.73 -0.85
N ALA A 232 30.94 -5.59 0.26
CA ALA A 232 31.51 -6.71 0.99
C ALA A 232 30.44 -7.50 1.80
N GLY A 233 30.55 -8.83 1.83
CA GLY A 233 29.74 -9.69 2.69
C GLY A 233 28.34 -10.05 2.15
N ILE A 234 28.07 -9.77 0.86
CA ILE A 234 26.81 -10.11 0.18
C ILE A 234 26.98 -11.41 -0.62
N SER A 235 25.94 -12.26 -0.67
CA SER A 235 25.94 -13.48 -1.47
C SER A 235 25.85 -13.18 -2.98
N GLU A 236 26.42 -14.02 -3.84
CA GLU A 236 26.31 -13.86 -5.30
C GLU A 236 24.85 -13.81 -5.79
N GLU A 237 23.96 -14.52 -5.09
CA GLU A 237 22.53 -14.55 -5.42
C GLU A 237 21.84 -13.22 -5.10
N ASP A 238 22.21 -12.57 -4.00
CA ASP A 238 21.69 -11.26 -3.63
C ASP A 238 22.24 -10.15 -4.54
N ILE A 239 23.52 -10.23 -4.94
CA ILE A 239 24.10 -9.31 -5.94
C ILE A 239 23.34 -9.43 -7.25
N LYS A 240 23.11 -10.66 -7.74
CA LYS A 240 22.36 -10.89 -8.99
C LYS A 240 20.96 -10.29 -8.91
N ARG A 241 20.27 -10.48 -7.78
CA ARG A 241 18.92 -9.95 -7.57
C ARG A 241 18.89 -8.42 -7.57
N GLY A 242 19.82 -7.78 -6.87
CA GLY A 242 19.92 -6.31 -6.83
C GLY A 242 20.24 -5.70 -8.20
N VAL A 243 21.11 -6.34 -8.99
CA VAL A 243 21.41 -5.89 -10.35
C VAL A 243 20.19 -6.02 -11.26
N GLU A 244 19.48 -7.16 -11.22
CA GLU A 244 18.27 -7.37 -12.02
C GLU A 244 17.17 -6.35 -11.67
N GLU A 245 17.00 -6.03 -10.39
CA GLU A 245 16.06 -5.00 -9.94
C GLU A 245 16.41 -3.62 -10.49
N LEU A 246 17.68 -3.21 -10.40
CA LEU A 246 18.16 -1.92 -10.92
C LEU A 246 18.01 -1.80 -12.44
N GLU A 247 18.32 -2.87 -13.19
CA GLU A 247 18.14 -2.92 -14.64
C GLU A 247 16.66 -2.85 -15.05
N LEU A 248 15.79 -3.57 -14.32
CA LEU A 248 14.35 -3.50 -14.53
C LEU A 248 13.83 -2.08 -14.24
N ARG A 249 14.29 -1.46 -13.16
CA ARG A 249 13.91 -0.11 -12.79
C ARG A 249 14.31 0.90 -13.86
N LEU A 250 15.54 0.84 -14.37
CA LEU A 250 16.00 1.71 -15.44
C LEU A 250 15.18 1.56 -16.73
N LYS A 251 14.78 0.32 -17.05
CA LYS A 251 13.93 0.05 -18.22
C LYS A 251 12.53 0.68 -18.07
N ILE A 252 12.02 0.69 -16.85
CA ILE A 252 10.67 1.13 -16.50
C ILE A 252 10.60 2.65 -16.32
N ASP A 253 11.58 3.23 -15.65
CA ASP A 253 11.68 4.64 -15.32
C ASP A 253 13.05 5.17 -15.79
N PRO A 254 13.22 5.43 -17.10
CA PRO A 254 14.49 5.89 -17.64
C PRO A 254 14.91 7.29 -17.15
N GLU A 255 13.96 8.06 -16.63
CA GLU A 255 14.15 9.44 -16.15
C GLU A 255 14.44 9.50 -14.65
N GLY A 256 14.16 8.43 -13.90
CA GLY A 256 14.37 8.37 -12.45
C GLY A 256 13.33 9.15 -11.65
N ASN A 257 12.12 9.36 -12.20
CA ASN A 257 11.04 10.07 -11.53
C ASN A 257 10.58 9.36 -10.25
N TYR A 258 10.77 8.03 -10.19
CA TYR A 258 10.39 7.15 -9.09
C TYR A 258 11.61 6.60 -8.37
N TYR A 259 12.69 7.36 -8.31
CA TYR A 259 14.03 6.97 -7.86
C TYR A 259 14.12 6.27 -6.47
N ARG A 260 13.15 6.46 -5.60
CA ARG A 260 13.05 5.75 -4.31
C ARG A 260 11.62 5.34 -3.98
N ASP A 261 10.80 5.20 -5.00
CA ASP A 261 9.40 4.85 -4.83
C ASP A 261 9.27 3.44 -4.22
N TYR A 262 8.68 3.39 -3.03
CA TYR A 262 8.51 2.16 -2.26
C TYR A 262 7.57 1.19 -2.98
N SER A 263 6.49 1.72 -3.55
CA SER A 263 5.44 0.99 -4.26
C SER A 263 5.98 0.30 -5.50
N LEU A 264 6.79 1.00 -6.29
CA LEU A 264 7.49 0.44 -7.44
C LEU A 264 8.45 -0.68 -7.01
N THR A 265 9.18 -0.48 -5.91
CA THR A 265 10.12 -1.47 -5.37
C THR A 265 9.38 -2.74 -4.93
N GLU A 266 8.28 -2.62 -4.20
CA GLU A 266 7.47 -3.76 -3.77
C GLU A 266 6.82 -4.49 -4.96
N MET A 267 6.37 -3.74 -5.96
CA MET A 267 5.80 -4.31 -7.18
C MET A 267 6.84 -5.09 -7.99
N LEU A 268 8.05 -4.57 -8.15
CA LEU A 268 9.17 -5.26 -8.80
C LEU A 268 9.53 -6.55 -8.08
N ASN A 269 9.64 -6.51 -6.75
CA ASN A 269 9.90 -7.70 -5.93
C ASN A 269 8.81 -8.77 -6.08
N THR A 270 7.55 -8.34 -6.15
CA THR A 270 6.40 -9.21 -6.39
C THR A 270 6.47 -9.85 -7.78
N ILE A 271 6.82 -9.10 -8.82
CA ILE A 271 7.01 -9.62 -10.19
C ILE A 271 8.14 -10.65 -10.21
N THR A 272 9.30 -10.34 -9.64
CA THR A 272 10.48 -11.22 -9.60
C THR A 272 10.15 -12.53 -8.89
N THR A 273 9.48 -12.47 -7.74
CA THR A 273 9.07 -13.67 -7.00
C THR A 273 8.14 -14.58 -7.82
N LYS A 274 7.16 -13.98 -8.52
CA LYS A 274 6.22 -14.72 -9.38
C LYS A 274 6.89 -15.28 -10.63
N LYS A 275 7.83 -14.55 -11.24
CA LYS A 275 8.64 -15.04 -12.37
C LYS A 275 9.46 -16.26 -11.95
N ASN A 276 10.15 -16.17 -10.82
CA ASN A 276 10.95 -17.28 -10.30
C ASN A 276 10.09 -18.52 -10.01
N ALA A 277 8.87 -18.35 -9.50
CA ALA A 277 7.92 -19.45 -9.32
C ALA A 277 7.52 -20.11 -10.65
N LEU A 278 7.32 -19.32 -11.71
CA LEU A 278 7.00 -19.82 -13.05
C LEU A 278 8.17 -20.57 -13.69
N GLU A 279 9.39 -20.03 -13.58
CA GLU A 279 10.60 -20.61 -14.15
C GLU A 279 10.93 -21.96 -13.50
N GLU A 280 10.89 -22.04 -12.18
CA GLU A 280 11.13 -23.29 -11.45
C GLU A 280 9.93 -24.25 -11.53
N GLY A 281 8.76 -23.73 -11.89
CA GLY A 281 7.54 -24.53 -12.04
C GLY A 281 6.97 -25.05 -10.72
N VAL A 282 7.31 -24.42 -9.58
CA VAL A 282 6.90 -24.81 -8.22
C VAL A 282 6.19 -23.69 -7.49
N VAL A 283 5.32 -24.05 -6.53
CA VAL A 283 4.63 -23.07 -5.67
C VAL A 283 5.62 -22.51 -4.63
N LYS A 284 5.84 -21.19 -4.68
CA LYS A 284 6.73 -20.46 -3.75
C LYS A 284 6.01 -19.73 -2.60
N ASP A 285 4.69 -19.81 -2.54
CA ASP A 285 3.92 -19.25 -1.44
C ASP A 285 4.09 -20.13 -0.18
N SER A 286 4.86 -19.63 0.79
CA SER A 286 5.18 -20.32 2.04
C SER A 286 3.97 -20.55 2.94
N ALA A 287 2.88 -19.78 2.76
CA ALA A 287 1.63 -19.98 3.47
C ALA A 287 0.76 -21.08 2.82
N SER A 288 1.09 -21.49 1.59
CA SER A 288 0.33 -22.50 0.87
C SER A 288 0.67 -23.92 1.36
N ILE A 289 -0.36 -24.75 1.50
CA ILE A 289 -0.19 -26.20 1.80
C ILE A 289 0.58 -26.91 0.68
N ARG A 290 0.64 -26.29 -0.51
CA ARG A 290 1.28 -26.83 -1.71
C ARG A 290 2.68 -26.28 -1.93
N TYR A 291 3.30 -25.62 -0.94
CA TYR A 291 4.66 -25.11 -1.05
C TYR A 291 5.64 -26.18 -1.55
N GLY A 292 6.48 -25.82 -2.54
CA GLY A 292 7.42 -26.73 -3.19
C GLY A 292 6.80 -27.75 -4.16
N GLN A 293 5.47 -27.84 -4.26
CA GLN A 293 4.83 -28.72 -5.24
C GLN A 293 4.80 -28.08 -6.64
N LYS A 294 4.70 -28.94 -7.66
CA LYS A 294 4.60 -28.50 -9.06
C LYS A 294 3.35 -27.65 -9.29
N LEU A 295 3.53 -26.53 -9.98
CA LEU A 295 2.45 -25.65 -10.41
C LEU A 295 1.49 -26.38 -11.37
N THR A 296 0.20 -26.30 -11.07
CA THR A 296 -0.87 -26.72 -11.99
C THR A 296 -0.97 -25.78 -13.19
N LYS A 297 -1.63 -26.21 -14.26
CA LYS A 297 -1.87 -25.35 -15.44
C LYS A 297 -2.58 -24.04 -15.07
N GLY A 298 -3.58 -24.11 -14.19
CA GLY A 298 -4.31 -22.93 -13.74
C GLY A 298 -3.47 -21.98 -12.88
N GLU A 299 -2.57 -22.49 -12.04
CA GLU A 299 -1.66 -21.64 -11.25
C GLU A 299 -0.62 -20.95 -12.12
N ARG A 300 -0.10 -21.64 -13.14
CA ARG A 300 0.82 -21.01 -14.12
C ARG A 300 0.12 -19.89 -14.89
N GLU A 301 -1.11 -20.13 -15.34
CA GLU A 301 -1.90 -19.10 -16.02
C GLU A 301 -2.21 -17.92 -15.09
N LYS A 302 -2.56 -18.19 -13.82
CA LYS A 302 -2.80 -17.15 -12.83
C LYS A 302 -1.56 -16.28 -12.61
N LEU A 303 -0.40 -16.88 -12.36
CA LEU A 303 0.87 -16.16 -12.18
C LEU A 303 1.23 -15.35 -13.42
N SER A 304 1.07 -15.92 -14.61
CA SER A 304 1.32 -15.21 -15.87
C SER A 304 0.39 -13.99 -16.05
N ASN A 305 -0.89 -14.12 -15.69
CA ASN A 305 -1.84 -13.01 -15.73
C ASN A 305 -1.48 -11.93 -14.70
N GLU A 306 -1.15 -12.31 -13.47
CA GLU A 306 -0.75 -11.39 -12.40
C GLU A 306 0.49 -10.58 -12.82
N ILE A 307 1.51 -11.22 -13.39
CA ILE A 307 2.71 -10.52 -13.92
C ILE A 307 2.34 -9.55 -15.03
N ALA A 308 1.46 -9.95 -15.96
CA ALA A 308 1.03 -9.09 -17.06
C ALA A 308 0.31 -7.83 -16.55
N VAL A 309 -0.54 -7.96 -15.52
CA VAL A 309 -1.22 -6.82 -14.88
C VAL A 309 -0.21 -5.89 -14.21
N LEU A 310 0.73 -6.43 -13.43
CA LEU A 310 1.73 -5.62 -12.73
C LEU A 310 2.63 -4.87 -13.72
N ASN A 311 3.15 -5.55 -14.75
CA ASN A 311 3.94 -4.88 -15.79
C ASN A 311 3.14 -3.75 -16.47
N HIS A 312 1.85 -3.97 -16.76
CA HIS A 312 1.01 -2.95 -17.37
C HIS A 312 0.75 -1.76 -16.44
N ALA A 313 0.58 -1.99 -15.14
CA ALA A 313 0.42 -0.90 -14.17
C ALA A 313 1.70 -0.07 -14.08
N ILE A 314 2.86 -0.73 -14.08
CA ILE A 314 4.17 -0.09 -14.10
C ILE A 314 4.39 0.74 -15.36
N GLU A 315 4.19 0.15 -16.54
CA GLU A 315 4.41 0.80 -17.85
C GLU A 315 3.56 2.07 -18.02
N ASN A 316 2.42 2.16 -17.34
CA ASN A 316 1.52 3.32 -17.40
C ASN A 316 1.62 4.24 -16.16
N GLY A 317 2.53 3.97 -15.21
CA GLY A 317 2.67 4.78 -14.00
C GLY A 317 1.47 4.73 -13.05
N THR A 318 0.68 3.65 -13.08
CA THR A 318 -0.57 3.52 -12.30
C THR A 318 -0.42 2.58 -11.10
N PHE A 319 0.80 2.48 -10.55
CA PHE A 319 1.09 1.60 -9.41
C PHE A 319 0.78 2.26 -8.06
N ASP A 320 0.81 3.59 -7.99
CA ASP A 320 0.41 4.34 -6.81
C ASP A 320 -1.04 4.81 -6.89
N PRO A 321 -1.86 4.59 -5.84
CA PRO A 321 -3.19 5.14 -5.79
C PRO A 321 -3.12 6.67 -5.63
N THR A 322 -3.80 7.38 -6.51
CA THR A 322 -3.92 8.84 -6.39
C THR A 322 -4.75 9.21 -5.16
N ILE A 323 -4.54 10.41 -4.60
CA ILE A 323 -5.39 10.95 -3.52
C ILE A 323 -6.87 10.91 -3.92
N GLY A 324 -7.16 11.23 -5.19
CA GLY A 324 -8.52 11.17 -5.72
C GLY A 324 -9.11 9.76 -5.66
N GLU A 325 -8.32 8.72 -5.92
CA GLU A 325 -8.76 7.31 -5.83
C GLU A 325 -9.02 6.89 -4.40
N ILE A 326 -8.09 7.17 -3.49
CA ILE A 326 -8.26 6.90 -2.06
C ILE A 326 -9.55 7.55 -1.54
N ALA A 327 -9.76 8.83 -1.89
CA ALA A 327 -10.96 9.56 -1.48
C ALA A 327 -12.24 8.98 -2.10
N SER A 328 -12.21 8.59 -3.38
CA SER A 328 -13.35 7.99 -4.08
C SER A 328 -13.71 6.61 -3.51
N ASP A 329 -12.71 5.77 -3.26
CA ASP A 329 -12.88 4.44 -2.67
C ASP A 329 -13.44 4.52 -1.24
N PHE A 330 -12.96 5.48 -0.45
CA PHE A 330 -13.50 5.77 0.88
C PHE A 330 -14.97 6.18 0.82
N MET A 331 -15.36 7.07 -0.10
CA MET A 331 -16.77 7.44 -0.31
C MET A 331 -17.62 6.24 -0.71
N MET A 332 -17.15 5.45 -1.67
CA MET A 332 -17.88 4.28 -2.15
C MET A 332 -18.11 3.29 -1.00
N SER A 333 -17.08 3.04 -0.19
CA SER A 333 -17.16 2.18 0.99
C SER A 333 -18.16 2.71 2.03
N LEU A 334 -18.03 3.98 2.43
CA LEU A 334 -18.95 4.62 3.38
C LEU A 334 -20.38 4.67 2.85
N GLY A 335 -20.57 5.06 1.59
CA GLY A 335 -21.87 5.12 0.93
C GLY A 335 -22.54 3.75 0.87
N CYS A 336 -21.79 2.70 0.51
CA CYS A 336 -22.28 1.33 0.55
C CYS A 336 -22.70 0.90 1.95
N MET A 337 -21.90 1.23 2.97
CA MET A 337 -22.23 0.94 4.37
C MET A 337 -23.52 1.61 4.82
N LEU A 338 -23.68 2.91 4.50
CA LEU A 338 -24.88 3.68 4.86
C LEU A 338 -26.13 3.15 4.15
N ILE A 339 -26.03 2.83 2.86
CA ILE A 339 -27.12 2.23 2.09
C ILE A 339 -27.46 0.84 2.64
N ALA A 340 -26.46 0.00 2.91
CA ALA A 340 -26.67 -1.33 3.48
C ALA A 340 -27.43 -1.26 4.81
N LEU A 341 -26.97 -0.42 5.76
CA LEU A 341 -27.63 -0.23 7.05
C LEU A 341 -29.07 0.26 6.88
N THR A 342 -29.29 1.25 6.00
CA THR A 342 -30.62 1.80 5.73
C THR A 342 -31.58 0.71 5.22
N VAL A 343 -31.16 -0.07 4.21
CA VAL A 343 -32.00 -1.11 3.63
C VAL A 343 -32.19 -2.27 4.60
N ILE A 344 -31.19 -2.62 5.42
CA ILE A 344 -31.30 -3.64 6.48
C ILE A 344 -32.35 -3.24 7.53
N ILE A 345 -32.38 -1.98 7.97
CA ILE A 345 -33.37 -1.47 8.92
C ILE A 345 -34.78 -1.53 8.31
N LEU A 346 -34.92 -1.13 7.04
CA LEU A 346 -36.19 -1.21 6.32
C LEU A 346 -36.66 -2.65 6.12
N ALA A 347 -35.75 -3.56 5.77
CA ALA A 347 -36.04 -4.98 5.63
C ALA A 347 -36.47 -5.61 6.97
N SER A 348 -35.77 -5.27 8.05
CA SER A 348 -36.04 -5.76 9.41
C SER A 348 -37.41 -5.32 9.94
N SER A 349 -37.89 -4.14 9.55
CA SER A 349 -39.17 -3.58 9.96
C SER A 349 -40.32 -3.89 9.01
N SER A 350 -40.05 -4.38 7.79
CA SER A 350 -41.04 -4.52 6.72
C SER A 350 -42.26 -5.37 7.09
N VAL A 351 -42.05 -6.53 7.73
CA VAL A 351 -43.15 -7.44 8.11
C VAL A 351 -43.49 -7.29 9.59
N SER A 352 -42.48 -7.23 10.46
CA SER A 352 -42.68 -7.11 11.91
C SER A 352 -43.48 -5.87 12.31
N GLN A 353 -43.29 -4.73 11.65
CA GLN A 353 -44.02 -3.50 11.98
C GLN A 353 -45.49 -3.55 11.53
N GLU A 354 -45.79 -4.26 10.44
CA GLU A 354 -47.16 -4.47 9.98
C GLU A 354 -47.92 -5.44 10.87
N MET A 355 -47.22 -6.44 11.42
CA MET A 355 -47.76 -7.35 12.43
C MET A 355 -48.07 -6.58 13.73
N ALA A 356 -47.12 -5.78 14.22
CA ALA A 356 -47.28 -5.02 15.46
C ALA A 356 -48.43 -3.99 15.38
N THR A 357 -48.62 -3.36 14.22
CA THR A 357 -49.69 -2.37 13.99
C THR A 357 -51.04 -2.98 13.62
N GLY A 358 -51.12 -4.30 13.40
CA GLY A 358 -52.33 -4.98 12.95
C GLY A 358 -52.72 -4.69 11.48
N SER A 359 -51.97 -3.84 10.77
CA SER A 359 -52.23 -3.50 9.36
C SER A 359 -52.12 -4.70 8.42
N ILE A 360 -51.43 -5.76 8.84
CA ILE A 360 -51.36 -7.00 8.09
C ILE A 360 -52.73 -7.69 7.92
N LYS A 361 -53.67 -7.49 8.86
CA LYS A 361 -55.05 -8.00 8.74
C LYS A 361 -55.80 -7.33 7.60
N SER A 362 -55.61 -6.03 7.40
CA SER A 362 -56.15 -5.29 6.25
C SER A 362 -55.55 -5.79 4.93
N LEU A 363 -54.26 -6.13 4.93
CA LEU A 363 -53.55 -6.65 3.77
C LEU A 363 -54.01 -8.07 3.36
N ILE A 364 -54.42 -8.89 4.33
CA ILE A 364 -54.92 -10.26 4.10
C ILE A 364 -56.35 -10.28 3.54
N ILE A 365 -57.16 -9.27 3.84
CA ILE A 365 -58.53 -9.15 3.32
C ILE A 365 -58.53 -8.75 1.83
N ALA A 366 -57.43 -8.17 1.33
CA ALA A 366 -57.31 -7.85 -0.09
C ALA A 366 -57.35 -9.13 -0.97
N PRO A 367 -57.97 -9.10 -2.16
CA PRO A 367 -58.10 -10.27 -3.05
C PRO A 367 -56.77 -10.60 -3.78
N CYS A 368 -55.66 -10.66 -3.04
CA CYS A 368 -54.32 -10.93 -3.54
C CYS A 368 -53.73 -12.17 -2.83
N LYS A 369 -53.15 -13.09 -3.61
CA LYS A 369 -52.45 -14.26 -3.04
C LYS A 369 -51.25 -13.80 -2.20
N ARG A 370 -51.07 -14.37 -1.00
CA ARG A 370 -49.99 -14.01 -0.03
C ARG A 370 -48.59 -13.99 -0.65
N TRP A 371 -48.27 -14.93 -1.54
CA TRP A 371 -46.98 -14.98 -2.23
C TRP A 371 -46.69 -13.74 -3.10
N LYS A 372 -47.72 -13.10 -3.67
CA LYS A 372 -47.55 -11.87 -4.46
C LYS A 372 -47.17 -10.68 -3.59
N ILE A 373 -47.72 -10.61 -2.38
CA ILE A 373 -47.40 -9.58 -1.39
C ILE A 373 -45.96 -9.76 -0.91
N PHE A 374 -45.58 -10.99 -0.58
CA PHE A 374 -44.20 -11.33 -0.18
C PHE A 374 -43.18 -10.90 -1.23
N ILE A 375 -43.38 -11.30 -2.50
CA ILE A 375 -42.47 -10.95 -3.58
C ILE A 375 -42.45 -9.44 -3.83
N ALA A 376 -43.61 -8.75 -3.75
CA ALA A 376 -43.65 -7.30 -3.90
C ALA A 376 -42.81 -6.59 -2.83
N LYS A 377 -42.92 -6.99 -1.56
CA LYS A 377 -42.13 -6.45 -0.44
C LYS A 377 -40.63 -6.69 -0.61
N LEU A 378 -40.25 -7.93 -0.93
CA LEU A 378 -38.84 -8.26 -1.13
C LEU A 378 -38.27 -7.50 -2.33
N SER A 379 -39.02 -7.45 -3.45
CA SER A 379 -38.59 -6.75 -4.66
C SER A 379 -38.49 -5.24 -4.45
N SER A 380 -39.39 -4.63 -3.66
CA SER A 380 -39.29 -3.21 -3.33
C SER A 380 -38.03 -2.89 -2.53
N LEU A 381 -37.64 -3.75 -1.59
CA LEU A 381 -36.39 -3.59 -0.83
C LEU A 381 -35.15 -3.75 -1.72
N VAL A 382 -35.18 -4.72 -2.64
CA VAL A 382 -34.10 -4.92 -3.62
C VAL A 382 -33.97 -3.69 -4.53
N MET A 383 -35.07 -3.21 -5.09
CA MET A 383 -35.05 -2.01 -5.93
C MET A 383 -34.58 -0.75 -5.18
N LEU A 384 -34.96 -0.59 -3.92
CA LEU A 384 -34.46 0.51 -3.09
C LEU A 384 -32.94 0.43 -2.86
N GLY A 385 -32.42 -0.77 -2.59
CA GLY A 385 -30.97 -0.97 -2.44
C GLY A 385 -30.20 -0.72 -3.74
N LEU A 386 -30.69 -1.23 -4.87
CA LEU A 386 -30.11 -0.96 -6.20
C LEU A 386 -30.10 0.53 -6.52
N GLY A 387 -31.22 1.22 -6.29
CA GLY A 387 -31.30 2.68 -6.45
C GLY A 387 -30.29 3.40 -5.57
N GLY A 388 -30.18 3.00 -4.29
CA GLY A 388 -29.19 3.54 -3.36
C GLY A 388 -27.75 3.40 -3.86
N ILE A 389 -27.38 2.23 -4.37
CA ILE A 389 -26.04 1.97 -4.91
C ILE A 389 -25.75 2.80 -6.16
N VAL A 390 -26.72 2.95 -7.07
CA VAL A 390 -26.56 3.84 -8.23
C VAL A 390 -26.33 5.29 -7.79
N ILE A 391 -27.03 5.75 -6.75
CA ILE A 391 -26.82 7.12 -6.26
C ILE A 391 -25.44 7.26 -5.58
N VAL A 392 -24.97 6.24 -4.84
CA VAL A 392 -23.60 6.22 -4.29
C VAL A 392 -22.57 6.33 -5.41
N TRP A 393 -22.74 5.53 -6.47
CA TRP A 393 -21.87 5.59 -7.65
C TRP A 393 -21.84 6.98 -8.29
N LEU A 394 -23.02 7.57 -8.52
CA LEU A 394 -23.13 8.93 -9.07
C LEU A 394 -22.48 9.97 -8.15
N SER A 395 -22.68 9.88 -6.83
CA SER A 395 -22.08 10.81 -5.87
C SER A 395 -20.56 10.71 -5.82
N ALA A 396 -20.00 9.50 -5.88
CA ALA A 396 -18.55 9.29 -5.88
C ALA A 396 -17.94 9.81 -7.19
N LEU A 397 -18.59 9.54 -8.32
CA LEU A 397 -18.17 10.04 -9.63
C LEU A 397 -18.20 11.58 -9.70
N LEU A 398 -19.28 12.20 -9.20
CA LEU A 398 -19.41 13.66 -9.15
C LEU A 398 -18.41 14.28 -8.18
N GLY A 399 -18.22 13.69 -7.00
CA GLY A 399 -17.22 14.13 -6.03
C GLY A 399 -15.82 14.13 -6.63
N ARG A 400 -15.44 13.01 -7.28
CA ARG A 400 -14.16 12.93 -7.98
C ARG A 400 -14.04 13.99 -9.07
N LEU A 401 -15.06 14.10 -9.94
CA LEU A 401 -15.04 15.05 -11.05
C LEU A 401 -14.87 16.51 -10.59
N ILE A 402 -15.51 16.90 -9.49
CA ILE A 402 -15.48 18.27 -8.97
C ILE A 402 -14.13 18.59 -8.29
N PHE A 403 -13.60 17.67 -7.48
CA PHE A 403 -12.43 17.94 -6.64
C PHE A 403 -11.08 17.53 -7.26
N PHE A 404 -11.06 16.46 -8.07
CA PHE A 404 -9.84 15.85 -8.59
C PHE A 404 -9.83 15.71 -10.13
N GLY A 405 -10.97 15.87 -10.79
CA GLY A 405 -11.10 15.58 -12.22
C GLY A 405 -11.07 14.08 -12.55
N LEU A 406 -11.03 13.77 -13.85
CA LEU A 406 -11.04 12.39 -14.38
C LEU A 406 -9.77 12.03 -15.17
N SER A 407 -8.83 12.97 -15.38
CA SER A 407 -7.61 12.72 -16.15
C SER A 407 -6.74 11.63 -15.52
N ASP A 408 -6.64 11.66 -14.19
CA ASP A 408 -5.74 10.80 -13.43
C ASP A 408 -6.52 9.63 -12.81
N ALA A 409 -7.64 9.24 -13.42
CA ALA A 409 -8.43 8.10 -12.99
C ALA A 409 -7.86 6.80 -13.57
N VAL A 410 -7.32 5.94 -12.72
CA VAL A 410 -6.69 4.68 -13.14
C VAL A 410 -7.79 3.70 -13.60
N PRO A 411 -7.71 3.21 -14.85
CA PRO A 411 -8.61 2.16 -15.32
C PRO A 411 -8.31 0.83 -14.60
N TYR A 412 -9.32 -0.01 -14.47
CA TYR A 412 -9.09 -1.34 -13.91
C TYR A 412 -8.39 -2.25 -14.92
N VAL A 413 -7.26 -2.81 -14.51
CA VAL A 413 -6.44 -3.70 -15.34
C VAL A 413 -6.73 -5.15 -14.96
N TYR A 414 -6.98 -5.99 -15.96
CA TYR A 414 -7.13 -7.44 -15.82
C TYR A 414 -6.33 -8.15 -16.89
N ALA A 415 -6.00 -9.43 -16.69
CA ALA A 415 -5.31 -10.21 -17.70
C ALA A 415 -5.99 -11.54 -18.02
N VAL A 416 -5.93 -11.92 -19.29
CA VAL A 416 -6.40 -13.21 -19.81
C VAL A 416 -5.29 -13.81 -20.65
N SER A 417 -4.91 -15.05 -20.33
CA SER A 417 -3.85 -15.80 -21.05
C SER A 417 -2.55 -15.00 -21.23
N GLY A 418 -2.12 -14.29 -20.18
CA GLY A 418 -0.88 -13.52 -20.11
C GLY A 418 -0.93 -12.15 -20.77
N LYS A 419 -2.11 -11.68 -21.22
CA LYS A 419 -2.27 -10.36 -21.84
C LYS A 419 -3.12 -9.45 -20.98
N ALA A 420 -2.62 -8.25 -20.70
CA ALA A 420 -3.34 -7.23 -19.95
C ALA A 420 -4.38 -6.52 -20.84
N HIS A 421 -5.51 -6.19 -20.22
CA HIS A 421 -6.65 -5.50 -20.78
C HIS A 421 -7.17 -4.51 -19.73
N THR A 422 -7.80 -3.44 -20.18
CA THR A 422 -8.29 -2.37 -19.31
C THR A 422 -9.80 -2.22 -19.40
N ILE A 423 -10.42 -1.88 -18.27
CA ILE A 423 -11.81 -1.44 -18.17
C ILE A 423 -11.78 0.03 -17.72
N PRO A 424 -12.43 0.96 -18.44
CA PRO A 424 -12.48 2.36 -18.04
C PRO A 424 -12.98 2.52 -16.61
N TYR A 425 -12.37 3.44 -15.85
CA TYR A 425 -12.65 3.68 -14.43
C TYR A 425 -14.15 3.79 -14.11
N VAL A 426 -14.88 4.57 -14.92
CA VAL A 426 -16.33 4.80 -14.76
C VAL A 426 -17.13 3.50 -14.84
N LEU A 427 -16.79 2.62 -15.79
CA LEU A 427 -17.49 1.36 -16.00
C LEU A 427 -17.09 0.33 -14.93
N TYR A 428 -15.81 0.32 -14.58
CA TYR A 428 -15.26 -0.53 -13.54
C TYR A 428 -15.93 -0.26 -12.18
N THR A 429 -15.95 0.99 -11.72
CA THR A 429 -16.54 1.36 -10.43
C THR A 429 -18.02 1.02 -10.34
N LEU A 430 -18.76 1.15 -11.46
CA LEU A 430 -20.16 0.73 -11.53
C LEU A 430 -20.30 -0.78 -11.35
N PHE A 431 -19.54 -1.59 -12.10
CA PHE A 431 -19.61 -3.05 -11.97
C PHE A 431 -19.13 -3.52 -10.59
N TYR A 432 -18.10 -2.91 -10.04
CA TYR A 432 -17.62 -3.17 -8.69
C TYR A 432 -18.76 -3.00 -7.66
N LEU A 433 -19.47 -1.87 -7.70
CA LEU A 433 -20.58 -1.59 -6.80
C LEU A 433 -21.79 -2.50 -7.03
N LEU A 434 -22.09 -2.87 -8.27
CA LEU A 434 -23.16 -3.82 -8.58
C LEU A 434 -22.85 -5.22 -8.04
N VAL A 435 -21.58 -5.65 -8.08
CA VAL A 435 -21.16 -6.91 -7.46
C VAL A 435 -21.21 -6.80 -5.93
N GLU A 436 -20.75 -5.70 -5.35
CA GLU A 436 -20.86 -5.43 -3.91
C GLU A 436 -22.31 -5.45 -3.43
N TYR A 437 -23.24 -4.96 -4.26
CA TYR A 437 -24.66 -5.00 -3.97
C TYR A 437 -25.21 -6.43 -3.83
N VAL A 438 -24.66 -7.41 -4.57
CA VAL A 438 -25.07 -8.82 -4.43
C VAL A 438 -24.81 -9.32 -3.00
N THR A 439 -23.70 -8.89 -2.40
CA THR A 439 -23.40 -9.16 -0.99
C THR A 439 -24.39 -8.47 -0.06
N ILE A 440 -24.65 -7.17 -0.29
CA ILE A 440 -25.61 -6.40 0.51
C ILE A 440 -27.00 -7.06 0.46
N MET A 441 -27.41 -7.56 -0.70
CA MET A 441 -28.66 -8.30 -0.88
C MET A 441 -28.74 -9.54 0.03
N GLY A 442 -27.63 -10.23 0.27
CA GLY A 442 -27.54 -11.31 1.26
C GLY A 442 -27.99 -10.87 2.66
N TYR A 443 -27.48 -9.74 3.13
CA TYR A 443 -27.88 -9.18 4.42
C TYR A 443 -29.33 -8.67 4.43
N VAL A 444 -29.82 -8.12 3.32
CA VAL A 444 -31.22 -7.66 3.19
C VAL A 444 -32.20 -8.84 3.27
N VAL A 445 -31.90 -9.94 2.57
CA VAL A 445 -32.72 -11.17 2.62
C VAL A 445 -32.67 -11.79 4.02
N PHE A 446 -31.51 -11.80 4.67
CA PHE A 446 -31.36 -12.25 6.05
C PHE A 446 -32.20 -11.40 7.04
N ALA A 447 -32.12 -10.08 6.92
CA ALA A 447 -32.89 -9.15 7.73
C ALA A 447 -34.41 -9.30 7.53
N PHE A 448 -34.83 -9.48 6.27
CA PHE A 448 -36.22 -9.73 5.93
C PHE A 448 -36.73 -11.08 6.47
N MET A 449 -35.89 -12.12 6.39
CA MET A 449 -36.17 -13.43 6.99
C MET A 449 -36.39 -13.28 8.50
N LEU A 450 -35.49 -12.59 9.21
CA LEU A 450 -35.66 -12.34 10.64
C LEU A 450 -36.92 -11.53 10.95
N SER A 451 -37.29 -10.55 10.11
CA SER A 451 -38.52 -9.79 10.28
C SER A 451 -39.76 -10.70 10.28
N THR A 452 -39.81 -11.65 9.34
CA THR A 452 -40.93 -12.61 9.21
C THR A 452 -40.94 -13.69 10.30
N VAL A 453 -39.77 -14.15 10.75
CA VAL A 453 -39.64 -15.26 11.70
C VAL A 453 -39.80 -14.78 13.14
N THR A 454 -39.14 -13.69 13.50
CA THR A 454 -39.14 -13.17 14.88
C THR A 454 -40.36 -12.31 15.19
N ARG A 455 -40.98 -11.70 14.16
CA ARG A 455 -42.11 -10.77 14.29
C ARG A 455 -41.83 -9.61 15.26
N SER A 456 -40.56 -9.30 15.51
CA SER A 456 -40.10 -8.24 16.40
C SER A 456 -39.10 -7.36 15.67
N THR A 457 -39.48 -6.09 15.45
CA THR A 457 -38.63 -5.13 14.76
C THR A 457 -37.31 -4.91 15.50
N ALA A 458 -37.35 -4.86 16.84
CA ALA A 458 -36.15 -4.66 17.65
C ALA A 458 -35.16 -5.83 17.51
N VAL A 459 -35.64 -7.06 17.65
CA VAL A 459 -34.80 -8.27 17.56
C VAL A 459 -34.23 -8.43 16.14
N SER A 460 -35.09 -8.31 15.12
CA SER A 460 -34.68 -8.43 13.72
C SER A 460 -33.62 -7.40 13.36
N THR A 461 -33.82 -6.13 13.75
CA THR A 461 -32.89 -5.04 13.42
C THR A 461 -31.56 -5.22 14.17
N GLY A 462 -31.61 -5.52 15.47
CA GLY A 462 -30.40 -5.69 16.29
C GLY A 462 -29.51 -6.83 15.81
N ILE A 463 -30.08 -8.00 15.53
CA ILE A 463 -29.32 -9.15 15.02
C ILE A 463 -28.76 -8.85 13.63
N SER A 464 -29.54 -8.26 12.73
CA SER A 464 -29.10 -8.02 11.35
C SER A 464 -27.96 -7.01 11.26
N ILE A 465 -28.03 -5.91 12.02
CA ILE A 465 -26.96 -4.92 12.09
C ILE A 465 -25.72 -5.53 12.76
N GLY A 466 -25.90 -6.29 13.85
CA GLY A 466 -24.81 -6.98 14.54
C GLY A 466 -24.08 -7.98 13.62
N VAL A 467 -24.82 -8.72 12.80
CA VAL A 467 -24.26 -9.63 11.80
C VAL A 467 -23.54 -8.88 10.68
N TYR A 468 -24.10 -7.77 10.19
CA TYR A 468 -23.48 -6.95 9.14
C TYR A 468 -22.15 -6.33 9.59
N GLY A 469 -22.12 -5.69 10.76
CA GLY A 469 -20.90 -5.04 11.26
C GLY A 469 -19.91 -6.00 11.93
N GLY A 470 -20.41 -6.98 12.69
CA GLY A 470 -19.59 -7.92 13.46
C GLY A 470 -19.13 -9.15 12.67
N GLY A 471 -19.83 -9.54 11.61
CA GLY A 471 -19.54 -10.75 10.86
C GLY A 471 -18.13 -10.78 10.27
N ARG A 472 -17.67 -9.66 9.69
CA ARG A 472 -16.29 -9.55 9.16
C ARG A 472 -15.25 -9.60 10.27
N LEU A 473 -15.49 -8.95 11.40
CA LEU A 473 -14.58 -8.96 12.56
C LEU A 473 -14.42 -10.36 13.15
N VAL A 474 -15.54 -11.05 13.41
CA VAL A 474 -15.53 -12.42 13.94
C VAL A 474 -14.80 -13.36 12.98
N THR A 475 -15.08 -13.24 11.68
CA THR A 475 -14.47 -14.07 10.65
C THR A 475 -12.97 -13.81 10.51
N ALA A 476 -12.54 -12.55 10.58
CA ALA A 476 -11.14 -12.17 10.62
C ALA A 476 -10.42 -12.82 11.82
N ILE A 477 -10.98 -12.69 13.03
CA ILE A 477 -10.41 -13.30 14.24
C ILE A 477 -10.31 -14.83 14.08
N MET A 478 -11.37 -15.49 13.61
CA MET A 478 -11.39 -16.94 13.41
C MET A 478 -10.36 -17.41 12.38
N ASN A 479 -10.24 -16.71 11.25
CA ASN A 479 -9.30 -17.06 10.19
C ASN A 479 -7.84 -16.89 10.63
N ASN A 480 -7.54 -15.94 11.52
CA ASN A 480 -6.18 -15.75 12.04
C ASN A 480 -5.83 -16.70 13.19
N MET A 481 -6.79 -17.04 14.06
CA MET A 481 -6.53 -17.87 15.24
C MET A 481 -6.61 -19.37 14.96
N VAL A 482 -7.37 -19.80 13.95
CA VAL A 482 -7.69 -21.20 13.72
C VAL A 482 -7.41 -21.57 12.26
N LYS A 483 -6.55 -22.57 12.02
CA LYS A 483 -6.28 -23.11 10.68
C LYS A 483 -7.11 -24.37 10.41
N TRP A 484 -8.44 -24.23 10.41
CA TRP A 484 -9.36 -25.35 10.14
C TRP A 484 -9.96 -25.25 8.74
N GLU A 485 -9.98 -26.37 8.02
CA GLU A 485 -10.56 -26.41 6.67
C GLU A 485 -12.06 -26.05 6.65
N MET A 486 -12.77 -26.30 7.76
CA MET A 486 -14.20 -26.00 7.88
C MET A 486 -14.51 -24.50 7.87
N LEU A 487 -13.52 -23.63 8.13
CA LEU A 487 -13.70 -22.18 8.01
C LEU A 487 -14.05 -21.76 6.58
N LYS A 488 -13.69 -22.56 5.58
CA LYS A 488 -14.07 -22.36 4.17
C LYS A 488 -15.58 -22.27 3.96
N PHE A 489 -16.40 -22.85 4.85
CA PHE A 489 -17.86 -22.88 4.71
C PHE A 489 -18.58 -21.80 5.53
N ILE A 490 -17.85 -20.92 6.20
CA ILE A 490 -18.46 -19.79 6.90
C ILE A 490 -19.04 -18.82 5.87
N PRO A 491 -20.33 -18.41 5.97
CA PRO A 491 -20.95 -17.52 5.00
C PRO A 491 -20.16 -16.25 4.73
N PHE A 492 -19.59 -15.65 5.76
CA PHE A 492 -18.83 -14.40 5.70
C PHE A 492 -17.57 -14.48 4.83
N ASN A 493 -16.95 -15.67 4.67
CA ASN A 493 -15.81 -15.87 3.75
C ASN A 493 -16.22 -15.80 2.26
N HIS A 494 -17.52 -15.81 1.96
CA HIS A 494 -18.08 -15.69 0.61
C HIS A 494 -18.74 -14.33 0.35
N LEU A 495 -18.81 -13.45 1.36
CA LEU A 495 -19.49 -12.15 1.24
C LEU A 495 -18.61 -11.06 0.61
N ASN A 496 -17.30 -11.25 0.40
CA ASN A 496 -16.48 -10.30 -0.35
C ASN A 496 -16.36 -10.71 -1.83
N LEU A 497 -17.48 -10.65 -2.57
CA LEU A 497 -17.52 -11.12 -3.96
C LEU A 497 -16.86 -10.12 -4.93
N SER A 498 -16.96 -8.83 -4.65
CA SER A 498 -16.37 -7.73 -5.41
C SER A 498 -14.84 -7.89 -5.50
N ASP A 499 -14.18 -8.07 -4.35
CA ASP A 499 -12.74 -8.33 -4.27
C ASP A 499 -12.31 -9.62 -4.98
N LYS A 500 -13.15 -10.67 -4.99
CA LYS A 500 -12.84 -11.92 -5.69
C LYS A 500 -12.96 -11.79 -7.21
N LEU A 501 -13.98 -11.08 -7.70
CA LEU A 501 -14.17 -10.86 -9.13
C LEU A 501 -13.17 -9.86 -9.68
N PHE A 502 -12.84 -8.83 -8.90
CA PHE A 502 -11.88 -7.78 -9.26
C PHE A 502 -10.54 -7.96 -8.54
N SER A 503 -10.06 -9.19 -8.41
CA SER A 503 -8.88 -9.56 -7.61
C SER A 503 -7.59 -8.82 -8.00
N TYR A 504 -7.44 -8.44 -9.27
CA TYR A 504 -6.32 -7.65 -9.76
C TYR A 504 -6.24 -6.23 -9.18
N ARG A 505 -7.35 -5.67 -8.64
CA ARG A 505 -7.31 -4.36 -7.97
C ARG A 505 -6.36 -4.43 -6.78
N ASN A 506 -6.59 -5.42 -5.91
CA ASN A 506 -5.82 -5.57 -4.70
C ASN A 506 -4.37 -5.97 -5.01
N LEU A 507 -4.11 -6.66 -6.12
CA LEU A 507 -2.74 -6.94 -6.56
C LEU A 507 -1.90 -5.69 -6.80
N ILE A 508 -2.49 -4.61 -7.31
CA ILE A 508 -1.82 -3.32 -7.53
C ILE A 508 -1.74 -2.54 -6.22
N LEU A 509 -2.87 -2.41 -5.51
CA LEU A 509 -3.00 -1.60 -4.29
C LEU A 509 -2.29 -2.16 -3.05
N THR A 510 -2.07 -3.47 -2.96
CA THR A 510 -1.46 -4.08 -1.74
C THR A 510 0.05 -3.85 -1.66
N ASN A 511 0.69 -3.34 -2.73
CA ASN A 511 2.12 -3.04 -2.73
C ASN A 511 2.47 -1.70 -2.02
N ASN A 512 1.49 -1.06 -1.37
CA ASN A 512 1.65 0.28 -0.80
C ASN A 512 1.48 0.34 0.71
N ASP A 513 1.26 -0.78 1.38
CA ASP A 513 1.13 -0.75 2.83
C ASP A 513 1.53 -2.12 3.39
N MET A 514 2.43 -2.10 4.36
CA MET A 514 2.41 -3.04 5.49
C MET A 514 1.05 -2.93 6.22
N ASN A 515 -0.01 -3.39 5.55
CA ASN A 515 -1.39 -3.18 5.95
C ASN A 515 -1.75 -4.33 6.89
N ILE A 516 -1.38 -4.17 8.18
CA ILE A 516 -1.81 -5.06 9.27
C ILE A 516 -3.34 -5.29 9.17
N LEU A 517 -4.10 -4.28 8.74
CA LEU A 517 -5.52 -4.39 8.43
C LEU A 517 -5.83 -5.37 7.29
N ASN A 518 -5.17 -5.32 6.13
CA ASN A 518 -5.41 -6.34 5.09
C ASN A 518 -4.98 -7.73 5.55
N MET A 519 -3.86 -7.85 6.26
CA MET A 519 -3.44 -9.15 6.82
C MET A 519 -4.51 -9.69 7.79
N VAL A 520 -5.01 -8.86 8.71
CA VAL A 520 -6.03 -9.27 9.68
C VAL A 520 -7.35 -9.61 9.00
N PHE A 521 -7.84 -8.80 8.07
CA PHE A 521 -9.18 -8.94 7.52
C PHE A 521 -9.28 -9.82 6.26
N ASN A 522 -8.16 -10.08 5.57
CA ASN A 522 -8.12 -10.86 4.32
C ASN A 522 -7.34 -12.17 4.42
N ASN A 523 -6.93 -12.61 5.62
CA ASN A 523 -6.34 -13.93 5.89
C ASN A 523 -7.32 -15.12 5.78
N GLY A 524 -8.42 -14.98 5.03
CA GLY A 524 -9.42 -16.03 4.86
C GLY A 524 -8.95 -17.15 3.92
N PRO A 525 -9.54 -18.35 4.03
CA PRO A 525 -9.16 -19.46 3.16
C PRO A 525 -9.48 -19.15 1.70
N VAL A 526 -8.52 -19.46 0.82
CA VAL A 526 -8.68 -19.28 -0.63
C VAL A 526 -9.82 -20.18 -1.12
N THR A 527 -10.90 -19.55 -1.57
CA THR A 527 -12.10 -20.22 -2.07
C THR A 527 -12.35 -19.76 -3.49
N GLY A 528 -12.69 -20.70 -4.38
CA GLY A 528 -12.95 -20.37 -5.78
C GLY A 528 -14.11 -19.38 -5.94
N THR A 529 -14.01 -18.48 -6.92
CA THR A 529 -15.05 -17.48 -7.21
C THR A 529 -16.38 -18.15 -7.55
N LEU A 530 -16.37 -19.18 -8.41
CA LEU A 530 -17.57 -19.93 -8.77
C LEU A 530 -18.22 -20.61 -7.54
N PHE A 531 -17.40 -21.20 -6.66
CA PHE A 531 -17.90 -21.81 -5.43
C PHE A 531 -18.59 -20.77 -4.53
N SER A 532 -18.00 -19.58 -4.39
CA SER A 532 -18.58 -18.49 -3.59
C SER A 532 -19.91 -18.00 -4.17
N VAL A 533 -20.01 -17.87 -5.50
CA VAL A 533 -21.26 -17.48 -6.18
C VAL A 533 -22.36 -18.51 -5.95
N LEU A 534 -22.06 -19.80 -6.13
CA LEU A 534 -23.02 -20.89 -5.92
C LEU A 534 -23.44 -21.00 -4.45
N TYR A 535 -22.49 -20.83 -3.52
CA TYR A 535 -22.74 -20.82 -2.10
C TYR A 535 -23.71 -19.69 -1.72
N LEU A 536 -23.43 -18.47 -2.18
CA LEU A 536 -24.27 -17.30 -1.92
C LEU A 536 -25.66 -17.43 -2.53
N ALA A 537 -25.77 -17.97 -3.75
CA ALA A 537 -27.05 -18.27 -4.38
C ALA A 537 -27.87 -19.28 -3.55
N THR A 538 -27.22 -20.33 -3.03
CA THR A 538 -27.85 -21.34 -2.16
C THR A 538 -28.31 -20.72 -0.84
N LEU A 539 -27.47 -19.87 -0.25
CA LEU A 539 -27.78 -19.17 1.00
C LEU A 539 -28.98 -18.21 0.83
N LEU A 540 -29.00 -17.43 -0.26
CA LEU A 540 -30.12 -16.57 -0.61
C LEU A 540 -31.42 -17.36 -0.81
N PHE A 541 -31.33 -18.49 -1.52
CA PHE A 541 -32.48 -19.36 -1.76
C PHE A 541 -33.04 -19.93 -0.45
N THR A 542 -32.19 -20.47 0.42
CA THR A 542 -32.61 -21.06 1.70
C THR A 542 -33.22 -20.01 2.65
N MET A 543 -32.59 -18.85 2.80
CA MET A 543 -33.13 -17.75 3.61
C MET A 543 -34.45 -17.20 3.04
N GLY A 544 -34.51 -17.03 1.72
CA GLY A 544 -35.73 -16.60 1.02
C GLY A 544 -36.87 -17.61 1.19
N TRP A 545 -36.57 -18.91 1.13
CA TRP A 545 -37.54 -19.98 1.36
C TRP A 545 -38.06 -19.99 2.80
N ILE A 546 -37.19 -19.85 3.79
CA ILE A 546 -37.59 -19.77 5.22
C ILE A 546 -38.50 -18.55 5.45
N ALA A 547 -38.13 -17.38 4.89
CA ALA A 547 -38.94 -16.18 4.98
C ALA A 547 -40.32 -16.37 4.32
N PHE A 548 -40.33 -16.99 3.14
CA PHE A 548 -41.55 -17.28 2.39
C PHE A 548 -42.49 -18.23 3.14
N ASP A 549 -41.95 -19.32 3.68
CA ASP A 549 -42.70 -20.30 4.45
C ASP A 549 -43.30 -19.68 5.72
N SER A 550 -42.49 -18.92 6.47
CA SER A 550 -42.94 -18.21 7.67
C SER A 550 -44.03 -17.17 7.38
N PHE A 551 -43.96 -16.49 6.23
CA PHE A 551 -44.97 -15.50 5.83
C PHE A 551 -46.27 -16.13 5.32
N THR A 552 -46.20 -17.27 4.64
CA THR A 552 -47.38 -17.85 3.97
C THR A 552 -48.15 -18.84 4.84
N ARG A 553 -47.47 -19.69 5.61
CA ARG A 553 -48.09 -20.80 6.35
C ARG A 553 -48.46 -20.48 7.78
N ARG A 554 -47.70 -19.62 8.46
CA ARG A 554 -48.03 -19.27 9.85
C ARG A 554 -49.25 -18.36 9.87
N ASP A 555 -50.16 -18.62 10.78
CA ASP A 555 -51.29 -17.73 11.03
C ASP A 555 -50.76 -16.35 11.44
N ILE A 556 -51.32 -15.36 10.76
CA ILE A 556 -51.05 -13.94 10.91
C ILE A 556 -52.21 -13.30 11.67
#